data_AF-A0A2N7G962-F1
#
_entry.id   AF-A0A2N7G962-F1
#
_cell.length_a   1.000
_cell.length_b   1.000
_cell.length_c   1.000
_cell.angle_alpha   90.00
_cell.angle_beta   90.00
_cell.angle_gamma   90.00
#
_symmetry.space_group_name_H-M   'P 1'
#
loop_
_entity.id
_entity.type
_entity.pdbx_description
1 polymer ?
#
loop_
_entity_poly.entity_id
_entity_poly.type
_entity_poly.pdbx_seq_one_letter_code
_entity_poly.pdbx_strand_id
1 'polypeptide(L)'
;MKNNLSIGDLLYRSKLLVEHAGIYLGKGRVLHNSPDGNVKICALEEYANGKPVKVILSHLSEEKKSVLFNQAELLIKKAKKYGVLDNNCEHLASSLLHGKPSSEQLQGAGLGVVAGLLLAHCNQSKNSLLYMLAGGLIGCIAINAARQYDRVL
;
A
#
# COMPACT_ATOMS: atom_id res chain seq x y z
N MET A 1 -5.64 -9.24 -24.43
CA MET A 1 -6.24 -7.97 -23.96
C MET A 1 -5.10 -7.08 -23.47
N LYS A 2 -4.85 -5.93 -24.11
CA LYS A 2 -3.79 -5.01 -23.68
C LYS A 2 -4.30 -4.31 -22.41
N ASN A 3 -3.86 -4.79 -21.26
CA ASN A 3 -4.13 -4.14 -19.97
C ASN A 3 -3.38 -2.79 -19.98
N ASN A 4 -4.07 -1.72 -20.37
CA ASN A 4 -3.49 -0.38 -20.56
C ASN A 4 -3.15 0.26 -19.20
N LEU A 5 -2.09 -0.22 -18.54
CA LEU A 5 -1.47 0.44 -17.40
C LEU A 5 -0.76 1.71 -17.86
N SER A 6 -0.95 2.81 -17.13
CA SER A 6 -0.23 4.07 -17.31
C SER A 6 0.83 4.24 -16.22
N ILE A 7 1.94 4.89 -16.57
CA ILE A 7 2.96 5.28 -15.59
C ILE A 7 2.29 6.08 -14.46
N GLY A 8 2.56 5.65 -13.23
CA GLY A 8 1.99 6.22 -12.02
C GLY A 8 0.79 5.45 -11.45
N ASP A 9 0.19 4.52 -12.21
CA ASP A 9 -0.93 3.73 -11.71
C ASP A 9 -0.53 2.99 -10.43
N LEU A 10 -1.39 3.10 -9.42
CA LEU A 10 -1.20 2.47 -8.12
C LEU A 10 -1.77 1.05 -8.19
N LEU A 11 -0.93 0.10 -7.84
CA LEU A 11 -1.21 -1.32 -7.91
C LEU A 11 -1.36 -1.88 -6.50
N TYR A 12 -2.31 -2.79 -6.34
CA TYR A 12 -2.51 -3.56 -5.13
C TYR A 12 -2.64 -5.04 -5.45
N ARG A 13 -1.98 -5.86 -4.63
CA ARG A 13 -2.11 -7.31 -4.66
C ARG A 13 -2.27 -7.84 -3.24
N SER A 14 -3.22 -8.74 -3.04
CA SER A 14 -3.50 -9.31 -1.73
C SER A 14 -2.33 -10.15 -1.19
N LYS A 15 -1.91 -9.83 0.04
CA LYS A 15 -0.90 -10.54 0.84
C LYS A 15 -1.53 -10.89 2.20
N LEU A 16 -2.10 -12.09 2.28
CA LEU A 16 -2.85 -12.54 3.46
C LEU A 16 -4.02 -11.57 3.75
N LEU A 17 -3.98 -10.87 4.90
CA LEU A 17 -5.03 -9.96 5.37
C LEU A 17 -4.77 -8.49 4.98
N VAL A 18 -3.65 -8.21 4.29
CA VAL A 18 -3.26 -6.87 3.87
C VAL A 18 -3.09 -6.80 2.36
N GLU A 19 -3.08 -5.59 1.83
CA GLU A 19 -2.81 -5.29 0.44
C GLU A 19 -1.37 -4.79 0.29
N HIS A 20 -0.66 -5.35 -0.68
CA HIS A 20 0.71 -4.96 -1.00
C HIS A 20 0.68 -3.91 -2.11
N ALA A 21 1.11 -2.68 -1.81
CA ALA A 21 1.10 -1.58 -2.77
C ALA A 21 2.34 -1.59 -3.68
N GLY A 22 2.17 -1.12 -4.92
CA GLY A 22 3.25 -0.87 -5.88
C GLY A 22 2.85 0.21 -6.89
N ILE A 23 3.83 0.80 -7.57
CA ILE A 23 3.59 1.83 -8.60
C ILE A 23 4.09 1.32 -9.95
N TYR A 24 3.25 1.41 -10.98
CA TYR A 24 3.65 1.06 -12.34
C TYR A 24 4.57 2.14 -12.94
N LEU A 25 5.74 1.72 -13.42
CA LEU A 25 6.78 2.58 -14.02
C LEU A 25 6.88 2.44 -15.55
N GLY A 26 5.86 1.84 -16.18
CA GLY A 26 5.87 1.59 -17.62
C GLY A 26 6.72 0.38 -18.01
N LYS A 27 6.43 -0.16 -19.20
CA LYS A 27 7.14 -1.31 -19.79
C LYS A 27 7.17 -2.55 -18.87
N GLY A 28 6.05 -2.84 -18.19
CA GLY A 28 5.96 -4.01 -17.31
C GLY A 28 6.76 -3.90 -16.01
N ARG A 29 7.18 -2.70 -15.59
CA ARG A 29 7.99 -2.51 -14.37
C ARG A 29 7.16 -1.97 -13.23
N VAL A 30 7.39 -2.48 -12.02
CA VAL A 30 6.70 -2.05 -10.79
C VAL A 30 7.72 -1.71 -9.72
N LEU A 31 7.59 -0.51 -9.16
CA LEU A 31 8.29 -0.11 -7.94
C LEU A 31 7.47 -0.55 -6.72
N HIS A 32 8.11 -1.20 -5.74
CA HIS A 32 7.46 -1.48 -4.47
C HIS A 32 8.47 -1.58 -3.32
N ASN A 33 7.99 -1.43 -2.08
CA ASN A 33 8.77 -1.69 -0.87
C ASN A 33 8.31 -3.01 -0.25
N SER A 34 9.22 -3.94 0.00
CA SER A 34 8.88 -5.26 0.56
C SER A 34 9.76 -5.63 1.76
N PRO A 35 9.24 -6.44 2.71
CA PRO A 35 10.06 -6.98 3.80
C PRO A 35 11.27 -7.79 3.31
N ASP A 36 11.12 -8.48 2.17
CA ASP A 36 12.08 -9.47 1.69
C ASP A 36 13.25 -8.88 0.88
N GLY A 37 13.15 -7.60 0.49
CA GLY A 37 14.15 -6.96 -0.38
C GLY A 37 14.18 -5.43 -0.32
N ASN A 38 13.50 -4.81 0.64
CA ASN A 38 13.29 -3.36 0.73
C ASN A 38 12.68 -2.79 -0.56
N VAL A 39 13.02 -1.54 -0.89
CA VAL A 39 12.54 -0.83 -2.08
C VAL A 39 13.26 -1.38 -3.31
N LYS A 40 12.50 -1.94 -4.26
CA LYS A 40 13.04 -2.47 -5.52
C LYS A 40 12.09 -2.24 -6.69
N ILE A 41 12.63 -2.36 -7.89
CA ILE A 41 11.87 -2.45 -9.14
C ILE A 41 11.91 -3.91 -9.59
N CYS A 42 10.75 -4.47 -9.93
CA CYS A 42 10.63 -5.80 -10.50
C CYS A 42 9.68 -5.82 -11.70
N ALA A 43 9.59 -6.97 -12.37
CA ALA A 43 8.59 -7.20 -13.41
C ALA A 43 7.17 -7.24 -12.82
N LEU A 44 6.17 -6.82 -13.59
CA LEU A 44 4.77 -6.83 -13.20
C LEU A 44 4.30 -8.24 -12.83
N GLU A 45 4.79 -9.26 -13.55
CA GLU A 45 4.47 -10.66 -13.31
C GLU A 45 5.07 -11.15 -11.99
N GLU A 46 6.31 -10.74 -11.66
CA GLU A 46 6.93 -11.02 -10.35
C GLU A 46 6.17 -10.30 -9.23
N TYR A 47 5.82 -9.03 -9.45
CA TYR A 47 4.98 -8.27 -8.52
C TYR A 47 3.59 -8.88 -8.38
N ALA A 48 3.00 -9.47 -9.41
CA ALA A 48 1.70 -10.13 -9.34
C ALA A 48 1.77 -11.46 -8.58
N ASN A 49 2.89 -12.19 -8.69
CA ASN A 49 3.10 -13.48 -8.04
C ASN A 49 1.90 -14.43 -8.17
N GLY A 50 1.36 -14.55 -9.39
CA GLY A 50 0.21 -15.40 -9.71
C GLY A 50 -1.14 -14.93 -9.15
N LYS A 51 -1.22 -13.71 -8.59
CA LYS A 51 -2.46 -13.14 -8.04
C LYS A 51 -2.98 -12.00 -8.90
N PRO A 52 -4.31 -11.76 -8.92
CA PRO A 52 -4.88 -10.60 -9.59
C PRO A 52 -4.29 -9.29 -9.07
N VAL A 53 -4.08 -8.33 -9.98
CA VAL A 53 -3.57 -7.00 -9.62
C VAL A 53 -4.70 -5.99 -9.73
N LYS A 54 -5.06 -5.38 -8.61
CA LYS A 54 -6.09 -4.34 -8.53
C LYS A 54 -5.43 -2.98 -8.79
N VAL A 55 -6.06 -2.16 -9.62
CA VAL A 55 -5.45 -0.91 -10.12
C VAL A 55 -6.30 0.28 -9.72
N ILE A 56 -5.64 1.30 -9.19
CA ILE A 56 -6.15 2.66 -9.05
C ILE A 56 -5.43 3.52 -10.09
N LEU A 57 -6.18 4.08 -11.03
CA LEU A 57 -5.66 4.87 -12.14
C LEU A 57 -5.07 6.16 -11.62
N SER A 58 -3.88 6.48 -12.12
CA SER A 58 -3.26 7.76 -11.83
C SER A 58 -3.63 8.79 -12.89
N HIS A 59 -3.98 9.99 -12.45
CA HIS A 59 -4.22 11.14 -13.34
C HIS A 59 -3.01 12.09 -13.35
N LEU A 60 -1.80 11.51 -13.44
CA LEU A 60 -0.57 12.29 -13.52
C LEU A 60 -0.47 13.01 -14.87
N SER A 61 0.04 14.25 -14.85
CA SER A 61 0.43 14.96 -16.06
C SER A 61 1.63 14.27 -16.73
N GLU A 62 1.81 14.47 -18.04
CA GLU A 62 2.95 13.92 -18.78
C GLU A 62 4.30 14.39 -18.21
N GLU A 63 4.36 15.63 -17.71
CA GLU A 63 5.53 16.15 -17.02
C GLU A 63 5.84 15.38 -15.73
N LYS A 64 4.82 15.03 -14.93
CA LYS A 64 5.02 14.18 -13.74
C LYS A 64 5.44 12.77 -14.12
N LYS A 65 4.87 12.20 -15.19
CA LYS A 65 5.24 10.86 -15.67
C LYS A 65 6.70 10.80 -16.13
N SER A 66 7.19 11.83 -16.82
CA SER A 66 8.56 11.87 -17.35
C SER A 66 9.63 11.89 -16.25
N VAL A 67 9.33 12.50 -15.09
CA VAL A 67 10.25 12.57 -13.95
C VAL A 67 10.06 11.43 -12.93
N LEU A 68 8.94 10.69 -12.99
CA LEU A 68 8.59 9.68 -11.99
C LEU A 68 9.65 8.58 -11.86
N PHE A 69 10.25 8.18 -12.98
CA PHE A 69 11.30 7.16 -12.97
C PHE A 69 12.56 7.64 -12.22
N ASN A 70 12.99 8.87 -12.48
CA ASN A 70 14.14 9.46 -11.77
C ASN A 70 13.84 9.61 -10.27
N GLN A 71 12.62 9.99 -9.90
CA GLN A 71 12.19 10.05 -8.51
C GLN A 71 12.20 8.67 -7.84
N ALA A 72 11.74 7.63 -8.55
CA ALA A 72 11.79 6.25 -8.08
C ALA A 72 13.24 5.80 -7.80
N GLU A 73 14.19 6.11 -8.69
CA GLU A 73 15.60 5.81 -8.48
C GLU A 73 16.19 6.53 -7.25
N LEU A 74 15.83 7.80 -7.04
CA LEU A 74 16.24 8.55 -5.86
C LEU A 74 15.66 7.93 -4.57
N LEU A 75 14.41 7.47 -4.59
CA LEU A 75 13.79 6.79 -3.46
C LEU A 75 14.47 5.45 -3.15
N ILE A 76 14.87 4.68 -4.17
CA ILE A 76 15.65 3.44 -3.98
C ILE A 76 16.98 3.75 -3.30
N LYS A 77 17.70 4.78 -3.76
CA LYS A 77 19.01 5.17 -3.18
C LYS A 77 18.89 5.66 -1.74
N LYS A 78 17.79 6.32 -1.39
CA LYS A 78 17.50 6.82 -0.03
C LYS A 78 16.72 5.80 0.83
N ALA A 79 16.46 4.62 0.30
CA ALA A 79 15.56 3.67 0.93
C ALA A 79 16.09 3.25 2.31
N LYS A 80 15.25 3.46 3.32
CA LYS A 80 15.46 2.88 4.64
C LYS A 80 15.02 1.42 4.62
N LYS A 81 15.41 0.68 5.66
CA LYS A 81 14.87 -0.67 5.89
C LYS A 81 13.34 -0.62 5.97
N TYR A 82 12.69 -1.67 5.49
CA TYR A 82 11.24 -1.82 5.57
C TYR A 82 10.78 -1.70 7.03
N GLY A 83 9.73 -0.91 7.26
CA GLY A 83 9.11 -0.73 8.56
C GLY A 83 7.60 -0.67 8.41
N VAL A 84 6.87 -1.55 9.10
CA VAL A 84 5.40 -1.66 8.96
C VAL A 84 4.70 -0.34 9.28
N LEU A 85 5.21 0.43 10.25
CA LEU A 85 4.58 1.63 10.79
C LEU A 85 5.03 2.95 10.14
N ASP A 86 6.18 2.97 9.47
CA ASP A 86 6.85 4.23 9.06
C ASP A 86 7.48 4.19 7.66
N ASN A 87 7.79 3.00 7.12
CA ASN A 87 8.39 2.82 5.80
C ASN A 87 7.92 1.51 5.14
N ASN A 88 6.61 1.44 4.84
CA ASN A 88 5.97 0.28 4.25
C ASN A 88 5.70 0.51 2.74
N CYS A 89 4.93 -0.38 2.11
CA CYS A 89 4.61 -0.28 0.69
C CYS A 89 3.77 0.96 0.33
N GLU A 90 2.77 1.32 1.15
CA GLU A 90 1.93 2.49 0.91
C GLU A 90 2.68 3.80 1.14
N HIS A 91 3.54 3.86 2.17
CA HIS A 91 4.40 5.01 2.41
C HIS A 91 5.30 5.32 1.22
N LEU A 92 5.89 4.29 0.59
CA LEU A 92 6.69 4.48 -0.62
C LEU A 92 5.82 5.02 -1.76
N ALA A 93 4.68 4.38 -2.01
CA ALA A 93 3.77 4.73 -3.10
C ALA A 93 3.28 6.18 -2.98
N SER A 94 2.80 6.58 -1.81
CA SER A 94 2.31 7.94 -1.57
C SER A 94 3.44 8.98 -1.57
N SER A 95 4.65 8.62 -1.11
CA SER A 95 5.81 9.52 -1.18
C SER A 95 6.17 9.82 -2.63
N LEU A 96 6.11 8.82 -3.51
CA LEU A 96 6.39 9.01 -4.93
C LEU A 96 5.27 9.81 -5.62
N LEU A 97 4.00 9.48 -5.37
CA LEU A 97 2.87 10.10 -6.06
C LEU A 97 2.50 11.49 -5.54
N HIS A 98 2.67 11.72 -4.23
CA HIS A 98 2.13 12.89 -3.53
C HIS A 98 3.18 13.66 -2.73
N GLY A 99 4.44 13.19 -2.70
CA GLY A 99 5.53 13.83 -1.96
C GLY A 99 5.48 13.65 -0.44
N LYS A 100 4.48 12.94 0.09
CA LYS A 100 4.33 12.69 1.54
C LYS A 100 3.99 11.22 1.84
N PRO A 101 4.65 10.59 2.84
CA PRO A 101 4.33 9.23 3.26
C PRO A 101 2.97 9.18 3.95
N SER A 102 2.12 8.25 3.55
CA SER A 102 0.81 7.93 4.11
C SER A 102 0.47 6.45 3.88
N SER A 103 -0.28 5.85 4.79
CA SER A 103 -0.77 4.47 4.67
C SER A 103 -2.20 4.38 5.17
N GLU A 104 -3.13 4.14 4.25
CA GLU A 104 -4.55 3.98 4.59
C GLU A 104 -4.78 2.72 5.43
N GLN A 105 -3.99 1.66 5.20
CA GLN A 105 -4.06 0.45 6.03
C GLN A 105 -3.69 0.72 7.49
N LEU A 106 -2.66 1.53 7.74
CA LEU A 106 -2.31 1.93 9.10
C LEU A 106 -3.33 2.89 9.71
N GLN A 107 -3.93 3.77 8.92
CA GLN A 107 -5.01 4.64 9.40
C GLN A 107 -6.23 3.81 9.81
N GLY A 108 -6.65 2.85 8.98
CA GLY A 108 -7.72 1.91 9.30
C GLY A 108 -7.40 1.08 10.55
N ALA A 109 -6.18 0.57 10.66
CA ALA A 109 -5.74 -0.15 11.85
C ALA A 109 -5.75 0.74 13.12
N GLY A 110 -5.29 1.99 13.02
CA GLY A 110 -5.29 2.94 14.13
C GLY A 110 -6.71 3.25 14.62
N LEU A 111 -7.65 3.53 13.70
CA LEU A 111 -9.07 3.72 14.05
C LEU A 111 -9.66 2.46 14.69
N GLY A 112 -9.33 1.29 14.17
CA GLY A 112 -9.73 0.01 14.71
C GLY A 112 -9.25 -0.21 16.15
N VAL A 113 -7.99 0.14 16.45
CA VAL A 113 -7.42 0.07 17.81
C VAL A 113 -8.20 0.97 18.77
N VAL A 114 -8.52 2.20 18.36
CA VAL A 114 -9.31 3.14 19.18
C VAL A 114 -10.71 2.59 19.45
N ALA A 115 -11.39 2.09 18.41
CA ALA A 115 -12.71 1.48 18.56
C ALA A 115 -12.68 0.25 19.48
N GLY A 116 -11.67 -0.61 19.34
CA GLY A 116 -11.44 -1.75 20.22
C GLY A 116 -11.26 -1.33 21.69
N LEU A 117 -10.45 -0.31 21.94
CA LEU A 117 -10.24 0.22 23.29
C LEU A 117 -11.55 0.76 23.90
N LEU A 118 -12.33 1.51 23.12
CA LEU A 118 -13.65 2.02 23.56
C LEU A 118 -14.60 0.85 23.90
N LEU A 119 -14.65 -0.18 23.05
CA LEU A 119 -15.46 -1.37 23.31
C LEU A 119 -15.00 -2.14 24.56
N ALA A 120 -13.70 -2.26 24.80
CA ALA A 120 -13.19 -2.87 26.01
C ALA A 120 -13.62 -2.09 27.26
N HIS A 121 -13.53 -0.76 27.19
CA HIS A 121 -13.93 0.13 28.28
C HIS A 121 -15.43 0.06 28.57
N CYS A 122 -16.28 0.15 27.54
CA CYS A 122 -17.74 0.02 27.67
C CYS A 122 -18.18 -1.32 28.27
N ASN A 123 -17.45 -2.39 27.98
CA ASN A 123 -17.72 -3.73 28.51
C ASN A 123 -16.99 -4.03 29.83
N GLN A 124 -16.27 -3.06 30.42
CA GLN A 124 -15.46 -3.24 31.63
C GLN A 124 -14.50 -4.45 31.54
N SER A 125 -14.02 -4.74 30.34
CA SER A 125 -13.18 -5.90 30.07
C SER A 125 -11.78 -5.68 30.63
N LYS A 126 -11.21 -6.72 31.26
CA LYS A 126 -9.81 -6.70 31.71
C LYS A 126 -8.82 -6.95 30.55
N ASN A 127 -9.33 -7.34 29.37
CA ASN A 127 -8.54 -7.76 28.22
C ASN A 127 -8.42 -6.67 27.14
N SER A 128 -8.20 -5.41 27.53
CA SER A 128 -8.16 -4.28 26.59
C SER A 128 -7.19 -4.46 25.43
N LEU A 129 -6.04 -5.11 25.68
CA LEU A 129 -5.06 -5.43 24.63
C LEU A 129 -5.66 -6.31 23.51
N LEU A 130 -6.44 -7.33 23.86
CA LEU A 130 -7.06 -8.22 22.88
C LEU A 130 -8.05 -7.46 21.99
N TYR A 131 -8.87 -6.59 22.60
CA TYR A 131 -9.83 -5.76 21.86
C TYR A 131 -9.12 -4.77 20.94
N MET A 132 -8.02 -4.15 21.41
CA MET A 132 -7.21 -3.25 20.59
C MET A 132 -6.61 -3.98 19.38
N LEU A 133 -6.02 -5.16 19.59
CA LEU A 133 -5.42 -5.95 18.51
C LEU A 133 -6.48 -6.43 17.51
N ALA A 134 -7.61 -6.96 18.00
CA ALA A 134 -8.73 -7.37 17.15
C ALA A 134 -9.31 -6.19 16.37
N GLY A 135 -9.54 -5.07 17.05
CA GLY A 135 -10.01 -3.83 16.44
C GLY A 135 -9.06 -3.35 15.35
N GLY A 136 -7.75 -3.31 15.61
CA GLY A 136 -6.75 -2.92 14.62
C GLY A 136 -6.72 -3.82 13.40
N LEU A 137 -6.82 -5.14 13.58
CA LEU A 137 -6.91 -6.09 12.48
C LEU A 137 -8.19 -5.87 11.65
N ILE A 138 -9.35 -5.75 12.32
CA ILE A 138 -10.64 -5.49 11.66
C ILE A 138 -10.60 -4.19 10.88
N GLY A 139 -10.06 -3.11 11.47
CA GLY A 139 -9.95 -1.81 10.81
C GLY A 139 -9.08 -1.86 9.55
N CYS A 140 -7.97 -2.60 9.60
CA CYS A 140 -7.10 -2.82 8.43
C CYS A 140 -7.81 -3.63 7.32
N ILE A 141 -8.53 -4.68 7.69
CA ILE A 141 -9.30 -5.48 6.72
C ILE A 141 -10.43 -4.65 6.11
N ALA A 142 -11.15 -3.88 6.93
CA ALA A 142 -12.27 -3.05 6.51
C ALA A 142 -11.84 -1.98 5.49
N ILE A 143 -10.72 -1.28 5.73
CA ILE A 143 -10.25 -0.27 4.78
C ILE A 143 -9.81 -0.90 3.45
N ASN A 144 -9.20 -2.09 3.48
CA ASN A 144 -8.83 -2.83 2.28
C ASN A 144 -10.04 -3.32 1.47
N ALA A 145 -11.09 -3.75 2.17
CA ALA A 145 -12.35 -4.20 1.57
C ALA A 145 -13.18 -3.03 1.00
N ALA A 146 -13.16 -1.87 1.67
CA ALA A 146 -13.87 -0.67 1.24
C ALA A 146 -13.16 0.10 0.12
N ARG A 147 -11.86 -0.17 -0.10
CA ARG A 147 -11.06 0.48 -1.15
C ARG A 147 -11.67 0.25 -2.52
N GLN A 148 -11.90 1.36 -3.24
CA GLN A 148 -12.37 1.32 -4.62
C GLN A 148 -11.18 1.12 -5.55
N TYR A 149 -11.37 0.26 -6.55
CA TYR A 149 -10.40 0.00 -7.59
C TYR A 149 -11.05 0.27 -8.94
N ASP A 150 -10.33 0.92 -9.84
CA ASP A 150 -10.85 1.22 -11.18
C ASP A 150 -10.91 -0.03 -12.05
N ARG A 151 -10.04 -1.02 -11.81
CA ARG A 151 -10.02 -2.31 -12.52
C ARG A 151 -9.19 -3.38 -11.81
N VAL A 152 -9.30 -4.61 -12.31
CA VAL A 152 -8.48 -5.77 -11.92
C VAL A 152 -7.85 -6.38 -13.17
N LEU A 153 -6.56 -6.73 -13.07
CA LEU A 153 -5.77 -7.38 -14.12
C LEU A 153 -5.63 -8.88 -13.89
#